data_AF-A0A517Y4L7-F1
#
_entry.id   AF-A0A517Y4L7-F1
#
_cell.length_a   1.000
_cell.length_b   1.000
_cell.length_c   1.000
_cell.angle_alpha   90.00
_cell.angle_beta   90.00
_cell.angle_gamma   90.00
#
_symmetry.space_group_name_H-M   'P 1'
#
loop_
_entity.id
_entity.type
_entity.pdbx_description
1 polymer ?
#
loop_
_entity_poly.entity_id
_entity_poly.type
_entity_poly.pdbx_seq_one_letter_code
_entity_poly.pdbx_strand_id
1 'polypeptide(L)'
;MCTKLEIKPERISIALLMLWTTMSAVLLAIDRATNDNWHGQYGLLFQGIAFVFSPLWGAGAVAVLLMLWRFATGGPTFPSQPGHWLLVIFGITSTTAMFLRFVVLSGMNTLGLAVPTYAILRIVTLGVALVLYIIPMRRFTGCWRATFAVGGLIGLVLLISVVLEFWEISTHFITYRIEWWANWLVLGLVALAVVDDLRNRRQRDNLHAVGVFVRIAFHLLIAAMPLIISLVMGF
;
A
#
# COMPACT_ATOMS: atom_id res chain seq x y z
N MET A 1 -5.52 24.87 35.85
CA MET A 1 -6.64 24.86 34.90
C MET A 1 -6.10 24.50 33.52
N CYS A 2 -6.45 23.34 32.98
CA CYS A 2 -6.06 22.92 31.64
C CYS A 2 -7.20 23.31 30.69
N THR A 3 -7.05 24.41 29.95
CA THR A 3 -8.02 24.84 28.95
C THR A 3 -8.12 23.77 27.87
N LYS A 4 -9.30 23.15 27.73
CA LYS A 4 -9.62 22.28 26.59
C LYS A 4 -9.51 23.13 25.32
N LEU A 5 -8.39 23.00 24.62
CA LEU A 5 -8.24 23.53 23.27
C LEU A 5 -9.27 22.83 22.38
N GLU A 6 -10.26 23.60 21.93
CA GLU A 6 -11.23 23.15 20.94
C GLU A 6 -10.51 23.05 19.59
N ILE A 7 -10.08 21.83 19.24
CA ILE A 7 -9.41 21.58 17.96
C ILE A 7 -10.47 21.58 16.87
N LYS A 8 -10.45 22.62 16.03
CA LYS A 8 -11.23 22.62 14.79
C LYS A 8 -10.74 21.46 13.92
N PRO A 9 -11.64 20.61 13.38
CA PRO A 9 -11.24 19.56 12.47
C PRO A 9 -10.48 20.17 11.29
N GLU A 10 -9.24 19.72 11.06
CA GLU A 10 -8.44 20.17 9.92
C GLU A 10 -9.18 19.79 8.63
N ARG A 11 -9.64 20.80 7.90
CA ARG A 11 -10.32 20.60 6.63
C ARG A 11 -9.29 20.13 5.61
N ILE A 12 -9.59 19.03 4.93
CA ILE A 12 -8.84 18.61 3.74
C ILE A 12 -8.88 19.76 2.75
N SER A 13 -7.70 20.29 2.38
CA SER A 13 -7.60 21.36 1.40
C SER A 13 -8.10 20.88 0.04
N ILE A 14 -8.80 21.74 -0.69
CA ILE A 14 -9.25 21.47 -2.06
C ILE A 14 -8.05 21.08 -2.94
N ALA A 15 -6.89 21.73 -2.75
CA ALA A 15 -5.67 21.39 -3.48
C ALA A 15 -5.20 19.95 -3.22
N LEU A 16 -5.37 19.45 -1.99
CA LEU A 16 -5.02 18.08 -1.65
C LEU A 16 -5.96 17.08 -2.33
N LEU A 17 -7.26 17.39 -2.38
CA LEU A 17 -8.25 16.58 -3.08
C LEU A 17 -7.99 16.56 -4.59
N MET A 18 -7.67 17.71 -5.19
CA MET A 18 -7.32 17.81 -6.62
C MET A 18 -6.04 17.02 -6.94
N LEU A 19 -5.02 17.11 -6.08
CA LEU A 19 -3.79 16.35 -6.24
C LEU A 19 -4.06 14.84 -6.12
N TRP A 20 -4.91 14.44 -5.17
CA TRP A 20 -5.35 13.06 -5.02
C TRP A 20 -6.04 12.56 -6.29
N THR A 21 -7.08 13.23 -6.76
CA THR A 21 -7.80 12.83 -7.98
C THR A 21 -6.87 12.77 -9.20
N THR A 22 -5.93 13.70 -9.30
CA THR A 22 -4.92 13.70 -10.36
C THR A 22 -4.03 12.47 -10.29
N MET A 23 -3.49 12.14 -9.11
CA MET A 23 -2.66 10.96 -8.94
C MET A 23 -3.42 9.65 -9.17
N SER A 24 -4.70 9.59 -8.79
CA SER A 24 -5.57 8.44 -9.11
C SER A 24 -5.72 8.25 -10.60
N ALA A 25 -5.96 9.33 -11.36
CA ALA A 25 -6.08 9.27 -12.81
C ALA A 25 -4.77 8.85 -13.49
N VAL A 26 -3.63 9.40 -13.04
CA VAL A 26 -2.30 9.03 -13.56
C VAL A 26 -2.01 7.56 -13.34
N LEU A 27 -2.20 7.05 -12.12
CA LEU A 27 -1.92 5.65 -11.80
C LEU A 27 -2.87 4.69 -12.51
N LEU A 28 -4.15 5.06 -12.67
CA LEU A 28 -5.09 4.29 -13.49
C LEU A 28 -4.68 4.26 -14.97
N ALA A 29 -4.20 5.38 -15.52
CA ALA A 29 -3.73 5.44 -16.90
C ALA A 29 -2.49 4.55 -17.11
N ILE A 30 -1.53 4.57 -16.16
CA ILE A 30 -0.37 3.68 -16.17
C ILE A 30 -0.80 2.21 -16.08
N ASP A 31 -1.71 1.88 -15.17
CA ASP A 31 -2.24 0.52 -15.04
C ASP A 31 -2.90 0.06 -16.35
N ARG A 32 -3.74 0.90 -16.98
CA ARG A 32 -4.33 0.57 -18.28
C ARG A 32 -3.28 0.31 -19.35
N ALA A 33 -2.33 1.23 -19.54
CA ALA A 33 -1.28 1.11 -20.55
C ALA A 33 -0.37 -0.12 -20.34
N THR A 34 -0.25 -0.61 -19.10
CA THR A 34 0.56 -1.80 -18.77
C THR A 34 -0.23 -3.11 -18.77
N ASN A 35 -1.56 -3.03 -18.91
CA ASN A 35 -2.48 -4.16 -18.91
C ASN A 35 -3.19 -4.35 -20.27
N ASP A 36 -2.66 -3.81 -21.36
CA ASP A 36 -3.28 -3.95 -22.69
C ASP A 36 -3.51 -5.42 -23.10
N ASN A 37 -2.77 -6.38 -22.52
CA ASN A 37 -3.00 -7.82 -22.74
C ASN A 37 -4.27 -8.39 -22.08
N TRP A 38 -5.05 -7.58 -21.35
CA TRP A 38 -6.28 -8.02 -20.69
C TRP A 38 -7.50 -8.10 -21.63
N HIS A 39 -7.33 -8.20 -22.94
CA HIS A 39 -8.43 -8.32 -23.90
C HIS A 39 -9.23 -9.65 -23.82
N GLY A 40 -9.03 -10.47 -22.78
CA GLY A 40 -9.78 -11.71 -22.56
C GLY A 40 -11.07 -11.53 -21.75
N GLN A 41 -11.74 -12.66 -21.46
CA GLN A 41 -13.02 -12.73 -20.75
C GLN A 41 -13.04 -12.00 -19.39
N TYR A 42 -11.88 -11.85 -18.75
CA TYR A 42 -11.74 -11.23 -17.43
C TYR A 42 -11.26 -9.77 -17.46
N GLY A 43 -10.99 -9.21 -18.64
CA GLY A 43 -10.42 -7.86 -18.76
C GLY A 43 -11.27 -6.77 -18.15
N LEU A 44 -12.58 -6.81 -18.41
CA LEU A 44 -13.55 -5.83 -17.92
C LEU A 44 -13.65 -5.87 -16.39
N LEU A 45 -13.61 -7.07 -15.80
CA LEU A 45 -13.60 -7.24 -14.34
C LEU A 45 -12.36 -6.58 -13.73
N PHE A 46 -11.17 -6.91 -14.22
CA PHE A 46 -9.95 -6.37 -13.65
C PHE A 46 -9.79 -4.86 -13.89
N GLN A 47 -10.26 -4.34 -15.03
CA GLN A 47 -10.34 -2.89 -15.27
C GLN A 47 -11.32 -2.20 -14.31
N GLY A 48 -12.46 -2.84 -14.01
CA GLY A 48 -13.42 -2.36 -13.02
C GLY A 48 -12.81 -2.31 -11.62
N ILE A 49 -12.08 -3.36 -11.23
CA ILE A 49 -11.31 -3.39 -9.98
C ILE A 49 -10.30 -2.25 -9.99
N ALA A 50 -9.43 -2.13 -11.01
CA ALA A 50 -8.43 -1.07 -11.09
C ALA A 50 -9.05 0.34 -10.98
N PHE A 51 -10.19 0.57 -11.64
CA PHE A 51 -10.92 1.83 -11.55
C PHE A 51 -11.37 2.14 -10.10
N VAL A 52 -12.01 1.17 -9.44
CA VAL A 52 -12.49 1.31 -8.05
C VAL A 52 -11.34 1.52 -7.06
N PHE A 53 -10.16 0.95 -7.33
CA PHE A 53 -9.00 1.03 -6.44
C PHE A 53 -8.04 2.20 -6.74
N SER A 54 -8.16 2.82 -7.91
CA SER A 54 -7.37 4.00 -8.27
C SER A 54 -7.43 5.16 -7.27
N PRO A 55 -8.56 5.43 -6.57
CA PRO A 55 -8.58 6.37 -5.45
C PRO A 55 -7.60 5.99 -4.35
N LEU A 56 -7.50 4.71 -3.96
CA LEU A 56 -6.59 4.30 -2.89
C LEU A 56 -5.13 4.53 -3.29
N TRP A 57 -4.75 4.11 -4.51
CA TRP A 57 -3.39 4.32 -5.05
C TRP A 57 -3.02 5.81 -5.09
N GLY A 58 -3.94 6.66 -5.56
CA GLY A 58 -3.75 8.10 -5.56
C GLY A 58 -3.52 8.67 -4.16
N ALA A 59 -4.29 8.22 -3.16
CA ALA A 59 -4.12 8.64 -1.77
C ALA A 59 -2.72 8.33 -1.24
N GLY A 60 -2.23 7.12 -1.51
CA GLY A 60 -0.89 6.69 -1.17
C GLY A 60 0.18 7.55 -1.84
N ALA A 61 0.06 7.75 -3.15
CA ALA A 61 1.02 8.56 -3.91
C ALA A 61 1.08 10.01 -3.42
N VAL A 62 -0.06 10.61 -3.11
CA VAL A 62 -0.13 11.95 -2.52
C VAL A 62 0.52 12.00 -1.15
N ALA A 63 0.37 10.98 -0.30
CA ALA A 63 1.07 10.93 0.98
C ALA A 63 2.59 10.89 0.83
N VAL A 64 3.11 10.19 -0.20
CA VAL A 64 4.54 10.21 -0.54
C VAL A 64 4.97 11.60 -0.97
N LEU A 65 4.25 12.24 -1.88
CA LEU A 65 4.55 13.60 -2.32
C LEU A 65 4.54 14.59 -1.16
N LEU A 66 3.55 14.50 -0.27
CA LEU A 66 3.48 15.33 0.94
C LEU A 66 4.66 15.08 1.89
N MET A 67 5.07 13.82 2.06
CA MET A 67 6.25 13.49 2.88
C MET A 67 7.52 14.11 2.29
N LEU A 68 7.75 13.94 0.99
CA LEU A 68 8.92 14.48 0.29
C LEU A 68 8.91 16.02 0.32
N TRP A 69 7.76 16.63 0.06
CA TRP A 69 7.60 18.08 0.12
C TRP A 69 7.93 18.63 1.51
N ARG A 70 7.37 18.03 2.56
CA ARG A 70 7.65 18.47 3.94
C ARG A 70 9.10 18.22 4.36
N PHE A 71 9.70 17.13 3.88
CA PHE A 71 11.11 16.87 4.09
C PHE A 71 11.99 17.96 3.44
N ALA A 72 11.66 18.37 2.21
CA ALA A 72 12.39 19.42 1.50
C ALA A 72 12.19 20.82 2.10
N THR A 73 11.01 21.14 2.64
CA THR A 73 10.71 22.48 3.17
C THR A 73 11.02 22.62 4.67
N GLY A 74 11.57 21.58 5.32
CA GLY A 74 11.80 21.59 6.77
C GLY A 74 10.52 21.72 7.61
N GLY A 75 9.37 21.28 7.07
CA GLY A 75 8.07 21.39 7.73
C GLY A 75 7.89 20.43 8.93
N PRO A 76 6.70 20.41 9.55
CA PRO A 76 6.41 19.49 10.64
C PRO A 76 6.62 18.03 10.21
N THR A 77 7.10 17.20 11.14
CA THR A 77 7.44 15.80 10.91
C THR A 77 6.24 14.97 10.47
N PHE A 78 6.00 14.90 9.16
CA PHE A 78 5.14 13.91 8.54
C PHE A 78 6.01 12.76 8.03
N PRO A 79 5.65 11.50 8.25
CA PRO A 79 4.47 11.00 8.98
C PRO A 79 4.59 11.03 10.53
N SER A 80 3.54 11.54 11.21
CA SER A 80 3.48 11.65 12.68
C SER A 80 2.54 10.65 13.35
N GLN A 81 1.46 10.27 12.68
CA GLN A 81 0.45 9.31 13.17
C GLN A 81 0.61 7.96 12.47
N PRO A 82 0.22 6.84 13.10
CA PRO A 82 0.44 5.52 12.52
C PRO A 82 -0.33 5.32 11.20
N GLY A 83 -1.52 5.91 11.04
CA GLY A 83 -2.25 5.92 9.78
C GLY A 83 -1.47 6.62 8.65
N HIS A 84 -0.75 7.70 8.95
CA HIS A 84 0.11 8.37 7.95
C HIS A 84 1.22 7.44 7.46
N TRP A 85 1.85 6.70 8.38
CA TRP A 85 2.87 5.71 8.02
C TRP A 85 2.30 4.60 7.14
N LEU A 86 1.13 4.08 7.45
CA LEU A 86 0.46 3.08 6.61
C LEU A 86 0.21 3.61 5.19
N LEU A 87 -0.23 4.86 5.07
CA LEU A 87 -0.50 5.51 3.80
C LEU A 87 0.78 5.73 2.97
N VAL A 88 1.87 6.18 3.62
CA VAL A 88 3.19 6.35 2.98
C VAL A 88 3.76 5.02 2.52
N ILE A 89 3.74 3.99 3.37
CA ILE A 89 4.23 2.65 3.02
C ILE A 89 3.45 2.13 1.81
N PHE A 90 2.12 2.20 1.87
CA PHE A 90 1.26 1.80 0.76
C PHE A 90 1.57 2.58 -0.52
N GLY A 91 1.69 3.90 -0.42
CA GLY A 91 2.06 4.78 -1.53
C GLY A 91 3.37 4.35 -2.19
N ILE A 92 4.46 4.28 -1.41
CA ILE A 92 5.78 3.88 -1.93
C ILE A 92 5.72 2.51 -2.60
N THR A 93 5.10 1.51 -1.96
CA THR A 93 5.02 0.17 -2.55
C THR A 93 4.21 0.14 -3.84
N SER A 94 3.06 0.82 -3.89
CA SER A 94 2.15 0.77 -5.04
C SER A 94 2.66 1.61 -6.20
N THR A 95 3.13 2.84 -5.95
CA THR A 95 3.69 3.69 -7.01
C THR A 95 4.96 3.08 -7.59
N THR A 96 5.82 2.51 -6.74
CA THR A 96 7.03 1.83 -7.23
C THR A 96 6.64 0.60 -8.04
N ALA A 97 5.76 -0.27 -7.55
CA ALA A 97 5.31 -1.44 -8.31
C ALA A 97 4.72 -1.07 -9.69
N MET A 98 3.88 -0.03 -9.75
CA MET A 98 3.30 0.45 -11.02
C MET A 98 4.35 1.06 -11.96
N PHE A 99 5.24 1.88 -11.42
CA PHE A 99 6.31 2.48 -12.21
C PHE A 99 7.26 1.42 -12.76
N LEU A 100 7.65 0.45 -11.93
CA LEU A 100 8.48 -0.69 -12.34
C LEU A 100 7.81 -1.50 -13.43
N ARG A 101 6.51 -1.79 -13.27
CA ARG A 101 5.72 -2.47 -14.27
C ARG A 101 5.72 -1.71 -15.59
N PHE A 102 5.53 -0.39 -15.53
CA PHE A 102 5.55 0.48 -16.71
C PHE A 102 6.91 0.46 -17.41
N VAL A 103 8.01 0.65 -16.68
CA VAL A 103 9.37 0.68 -17.24
C VAL A 103 9.76 -0.69 -17.83
N VAL A 104 9.48 -1.78 -17.13
CA VAL A 104 9.82 -3.13 -17.58
C VAL A 104 9.03 -3.51 -18.82
N LEU A 105 7.70 -3.30 -18.81
CA LEU A 105 6.86 -3.68 -19.94
C LEU A 105 7.07 -2.77 -21.16
N SER A 106 7.27 -1.47 -20.96
CA SER A 106 7.42 -0.51 -22.07
C SER A 106 8.83 -0.48 -22.64
N GLY A 107 9.87 -0.82 -21.86
CA GLY A 107 11.25 -0.58 -22.25
C GLY A 107 12.17 -1.81 -22.26
N MET A 108 11.91 -2.84 -21.45
CA MET A 108 12.89 -3.93 -21.22
C MET A 108 12.52 -5.26 -21.87
N ASN A 109 11.24 -5.47 -22.18
CA ASN A 109 10.82 -6.63 -22.99
C ASN A 109 11.48 -6.65 -24.36
N THR A 110 11.79 -5.49 -24.92
CA THR A 110 12.52 -5.35 -26.19
C THR A 110 14.00 -5.71 -26.10
N LEU A 111 14.58 -5.72 -24.88
CA LEU A 111 16.02 -5.95 -24.64
C LEU A 111 16.33 -7.32 -24.01
N GLY A 112 15.32 -8.16 -23.72
CA GLY A 112 15.52 -9.46 -23.06
C GLY A 112 15.99 -9.40 -21.60
N LEU A 113 16.08 -8.20 -21.02
CA LEU A 113 16.54 -7.97 -19.63
C LEU A 113 15.39 -7.87 -18.62
N ALA A 114 14.15 -8.07 -19.05
CA ALA A 114 12.95 -7.80 -18.25
C ALA A 114 12.91 -8.58 -16.92
N VAL A 115 13.24 -9.88 -16.94
CA VAL A 115 13.12 -10.77 -15.77
C VAL A 115 14.11 -10.42 -14.64
N PRO A 116 15.44 -10.39 -14.86
CA PRO A 116 16.38 -10.09 -13.78
C PRO A 116 16.22 -8.67 -13.25
N THR A 117 15.94 -7.71 -14.12
CA THR A 117 15.72 -6.32 -13.69
C THR A 117 14.45 -6.17 -12.87
N TYR A 118 13.36 -6.83 -13.26
CA TYR A 118 12.13 -6.84 -12.48
C TYR A 118 12.33 -7.46 -11.08
N ALA A 119 13.07 -8.57 -10.99
CA ALA A 119 13.38 -9.20 -9.71
C ALA A 119 14.20 -8.28 -8.78
N ILE A 120 15.29 -7.69 -9.30
CA ILE A 120 16.13 -6.75 -8.54
C ILE A 120 15.30 -5.57 -8.02
N LEU A 121 14.44 -5.01 -8.87
CA LEU A 121 13.63 -3.85 -8.50
C LEU A 121 12.53 -4.22 -7.48
N ARG A 122 11.96 -5.43 -7.55
CA ARG A 122 11.07 -5.96 -6.49
C ARG A 122 11.82 -6.10 -5.17
N ILE A 123 13.04 -6.64 -5.18
CA ILE A 123 13.89 -6.78 -3.98
C ILE A 123 14.12 -5.40 -3.34
N VAL A 124 14.51 -4.40 -4.13
CA VAL A 124 14.72 -3.03 -3.64
C VAL A 124 13.43 -2.46 -3.05
N THR A 125 12.30 -2.60 -3.75
CA THR A 125 11.00 -2.08 -3.29
C THR A 125 10.57 -2.70 -1.96
N LEU A 126 10.67 -4.03 -1.84
CA LEU A 126 10.33 -4.76 -0.62
C LEU A 126 11.30 -4.44 0.52
N GLY A 127 12.59 -4.27 0.22
CA GLY A 127 13.60 -3.83 1.19
C GLY A 127 13.30 -2.44 1.75
N VAL A 128 12.93 -1.48 0.89
CA VAL A 128 12.50 -0.14 1.31
C VAL A 128 11.25 -0.22 2.17
N ALA A 129 10.25 -1.01 1.74
CA ALA A 129 9.02 -1.20 2.52
C ALA A 129 9.31 -1.78 3.91
N LEU A 130 10.18 -2.77 4.01
CA LEU A 130 10.61 -3.38 5.28
C LEU A 130 11.20 -2.33 6.23
N VAL A 131 12.11 -1.49 5.74
CA VAL A 131 12.69 -0.38 6.52
C VAL A 131 11.60 0.56 7.02
N LEU A 132 10.63 0.89 6.17
CA LEU A 132 9.52 1.78 6.52
C LEU A 132 8.55 1.16 7.53
N TYR A 133 8.46 -0.16 7.67
CA TYR A 133 7.74 -0.80 8.78
C TYR A 133 8.54 -0.74 10.09
N ILE A 134 9.88 -0.85 10.04
CA ILE A 134 10.73 -0.86 11.24
C ILE A 134 10.78 0.52 11.93
N ILE A 135 10.84 1.61 11.16
CA ILE A 135 10.91 2.98 11.71
C ILE A 135 9.74 3.29 12.69
N PRO A 136 8.47 3.13 12.31
CA PRO A 136 7.33 3.41 13.19
C PRO A 136 7.22 2.45 14.37
N MET A 137 7.74 1.20 14.28
CA MET A 137 7.75 0.27 15.42
C MET A 137 8.49 0.82 16.64
N ARG A 138 9.50 1.66 16.43
CA ARG A 138 10.25 2.30 17.53
C ARG A 138 9.49 3.47 18.15
N ARG A 139 8.54 4.06 17.41
CA ARG A 139 7.81 5.27 17.81
C ARG A 139 6.46 4.96 18.46
N PHE A 140 5.78 3.90 18.01
CA PHE A 140 4.45 3.54 18.51
C PHE A 140 4.49 2.35 19.47
N THR A 141 3.47 2.23 20.31
CA THR A 141 3.32 1.15 21.31
C THR A 141 2.02 0.37 21.07
N GLY A 142 1.86 -0.74 21.81
CA GLY A 142 0.64 -1.56 21.77
C GLY A 142 0.30 -2.13 20.39
N CYS A 143 -0.98 -2.08 20.03
CA CYS A 143 -1.53 -2.65 18.81
C CYS A 143 -0.93 -2.06 17.53
N TRP A 144 -0.56 -0.77 17.52
CA TRP A 144 0.11 -0.15 16.39
C TRP A 144 1.51 -0.73 16.17
N ARG A 145 2.29 -0.92 17.25
CA ARG A 145 3.61 -1.57 17.15
C ARG A 145 3.49 -3.00 16.61
N ALA A 146 2.50 -3.75 17.08
CA ALA A 146 2.22 -5.10 16.58
C ALA A 146 1.83 -5.09 15.10
N THR A 147 1.00 -4.13 14.67
CA THR A 147 0.61 -3.95 13.26
C THR A 147 1.83 -3.73 12.36
N PHE A 148 2.75 -2.83 12.75
CA PHE A 148 3.98 -2.60 11.98
C PHE A 148 4.94 -3.79 12.05
N ALA A 149 5.04 -4.48 13.18
CA ALA A 149 5.87 -5.67 13.34
C ALA A 149 5.43 -6.80 12.40
N VAL A 150 4.12 -7.09 12.38
CA VAL A 150 3.56 -8.10 11.49
C VAL A 150 3.68 -7.66 10.04
N GLY A 151 3.40 -6.39 9.72
CA GLY A 151 3.63 -5.85 8.38
C GLY A 151 5.07 -6.00 7.90
N GLY A 152 6.05 -5.74 8.77
CA GLY A 152 7.46 -5.95 8.49
C GLY A 152 7.82 -7.43 8.30
N LEU A 153 7.30 -8.32 9.16
CA LEU A 153 7.51 -9.76 9.02
C LEU A 153 6.97 -10.30 7.69
N ILE A 154 5.79 -9.84 7.28
CA ILE A 154 5.21 -10.17 5.96
C ILE A 154 6.12 -9.67 4.85
N GLY A 155 6.55 -8.40 4.92
CA GLY A 155 7.50 -7.83 3.95
C GLY A 155 8.79 -8.64 3.84
N LEU A 156 9.31 -9.16 4.96
CA LEU A 156 10.48 -10.03 4.99
C LEU A 156 10.22 -11.38 4.31
N VAL A 157 9.07 -12.03 4.58
CA VAL A 157 8.71 -13.29 3.92
C VAL A 157 8.57 -13.11 2.41
N LEU A 158 7.95 -12.00 1.98
CA LEU A 158 7.84 -11.66 0.57
C LEU A 158 9.21 -11.43 -0.06
N LEU A 159 10.10 -10.71 0.63
CA LEU A 159 11.46 -10.48 0.17
C LEU A 159 12.22 -11.80 -0.01
N ILE A 160 12.14 -12.70 0.96
CA ILE A 160 12.74 -14.04 0.87
C ILE A 160 12.14 -14.81 -0.30
N SER A 161 10.82 -14.75 -0.50
CA SER A 161 10.16 -15.42 -1.63
C SER A 161 10.70 -14.93 -2.97
N VAL A 162 10.84 -13.62 -3.16
CA VAL A 162 11.40 -13.05 -4.39
C VAL A 162 12.87 -13.44 -4.58
N VAL A 163 13.65 -13.51 -3.50
CA VAL A 163 15.04 -13.99 -3.58
C VAL A 163 15.06 -15.47 -3.97
N LEU A 164 14.19 -16.31 -3.43
CA LEU A 164 14.12 -17.73 -3.80
C LEU A 164 13.64 -17.93 -5.25
N GLU A 165 12.70 -17.11 -5.72
CA GLU A 165 12.27 -17.07 -7.13
C GLU A 165 13.45 -16.77 -8.08
N PHE A 166 14.39 -15.91 -7.66
CA PHE A 166 15.62 -15.62 -8.41
C PHE A 166 16.52 -16.85 -8.58
N TRP A 167 16.44 -17.81 -7.66
CA TRP A 167 17.16 -19.10 -7.73
C TRP A 167 16.30 -20.23 -8.33
N GLU A 168 15.22 -19.90 -9.05
CA GLU A 168 14.29 -20.85 -9.68
C GLU A 168 13.59 -21.81 -8.70
N ILE A 169 13.60 -21.49 -7.41
CA ILE A 169 12.88 -22.26 -6.39
C ILE A 169 11.43 -21.78 -6.36
N SER A 170 10.51 -22.61 -6.87
CA SER A 170 9.08 -22.28 -6.87
C SER A 170 8.56 -22.16 -5.43
N THR A 171 8.18 -20.94 -5.05
CA THR A 171 7.59 -20.63 -3.74
C THR A 171 6.11 -20.25 -3.82
N HIS A 172 5.55 -20.16 -5.03
CA HIS A 172 4.24 -19.56 -5.30
C HIS A 172 3.10 -20.09 -4.41
N PHE A 173 3.01 -21.41 -4.22
CA PHE A 173 1.96 -21.99 -3.37
C PHE A 173 2.09 -21.59 -1.90
N ILE A 174 3.33 -21.58 -1.38
CA ILE A 174 3.63 -21.24 0.00
C ILE A 174 3.41 -19.74 0.22
N THR A 175 3.96 -18.91 -0.67
CA THR A 175 3.83 -17.45 -0.62
C THR A 175 2.37 -17.02 -0.70
N TYR A 176 1.58 -17.60 -1.60
CA TYR A 176 0.15 -17.29 -1.73
C TYR A 176 -0.64 -17.60 -0.45
N ARG A 177 -0.41 -18.78 0.16
CA ARG A 177 -1.09 -19.14 1.42
C ARG A 177 -0.66 -18.24 2.57
N ILE A 178 0.65 -17.96 2.69
CA ILE A 178 1.16 -17.09 3.74
C ILE A 178 0.60 -15.68 3.58
N GLU A 179 0.62 -15.13 2.36
CA GLU A 179 0.03 -13.83 2.05
C GLU A 179 -1.44 -13.79 2.45
N TRP A 180 -2.23 -14.79 2.06
CA TRP A 180 -3.66 -14.81 2.35
C TRP A 180 -3.95 -14.75 3.86
N TRP A 181 -3.29 -15.58 4.67
CA TRP A 181 -3.43 -15.54 6.14
C TRP A 181 -2.86 -14.26 6.75
N ALA A 182 -1.74 -13.77 6.21
CA ALA A 182 -1.12 -12.52 6.63
C ALA A 182 -2.04 -11.31 6.44
N ASN A 183 -2.77 -11.24 5.33
CA ASN A 183 -3.74 -10.17 5.08
C ASN A 183 -4.85 -10.15 6.14
N TRP A 184 -5.39 -11.31 6.52
CA TRP A 184 -6.37 -11.42 7.61
C TRP A 184 -5.81 -11.02 8.97
N LEU A 185 -4.59 -11.43 9.28
CA LEU A 185 -3.92 -11.07 10.52
C LEU A 185 -3.71 -9.54 10.61
N VAL A 186 -3.24 -8.91 9.53
CA VAL A 186 -3.07 -7.45 9.49
C VAL A 186 -4.41 -6.73 9.64
N LEU A 187 -5.49 -7.20 9.01
CA LEU A 187 -6.83 -6.65 9.19
C LEU A 187 -7.27 -6.69 10.65
N GLY A 188 -7.09 -7.84 11.31
CA GLY A 188 -7.41 -7.98 12.73
C GLY A 188 -6.60 -7.02 13.61
N LEU A 189 -5.30 -6.88 13.35
CA LEU A 189 -4.43 -5.97 14.10
C LEU A 189 -4.77 -4.50 13.89
N VAL A 190 -5.07 -4.10 12.65
CA VAL A 190 -5.52 -2.74 12.35
C VAL A 190 -6.85 -2.46 13.05
N ALA A 191 -7.80 -3.39 13.02
CA ALA A 191 -9.07 -3.25 13.73
C ALA A 191 -8.87 -3.10 15.24
N LEU A 192 -8.02 -3.92 15.86
CA LEU A 192 -7.66 -3.80 17.28
C LEU A 192 -6.96 -2.45 17.60
N ALA A 193 -6.11 -1.98 16.70
CA ALA A 193 -5.43 -0.69 16.85
C ALA A 193 -6.41 0.50 16.74
N VAL A 194 -7.42 0.40 15.88
CA VAL A 194 -8.51 1.37 15.79
C VAL A 194 -9.34 1.38 17.07
N VAL A 195 -9.70 0.20 17.59
CA VAL A 195 -10.43 0.08 18.87
C VAL A 195 -9.61 0.67 20.02
N ASP A 196 -8.30 0.43 20.07
CA ASP A 196 -7.40 1.04 21.06
C ASP A 196 -7.38 2.57 20.96
N ASP A 197 -7.30 3.12 19.74
CA ASP A 197 -7.33 4.57 19.51
C ASP A 197 -8.65 5.19 19.97
N LEU A 198 -9.79 4.54 19.67
CA LEU A 198 -11.13 4.97 20.10
C LEU A 198 -11.29 4.91 21.63
N ARG A 199 -10.86 3.81 22.25
CA ARG A 199 -10.95 3.61 23.70
C ARG A 199 -10.12 4.65 24.46
N ASN A 200 -8.92 4.93 23.98
CA ASN A 200 -8.01 5.91 24.59
C ASN A 200 -8.32 7.36 24.21
N ARG A 201 -9.37 7.62 23.42
CA ARG A 201 -9.78 8.94 22.94
C ARG A 201 -8.61 9.74 22.34
N ARG A 202 -7.71 9.05 21.63
CA ARG A 202 -6.58 9.71 20.98
C ARG A 202 -7.11 10.60 19.87
N GLN A 203 -6.72 11.86 19.89
CA GLN A 203 -7.05 12.78 18.80
C GLN A 203 -6.26 12.38 17.56
N ARG A 204 -6.97 12.05 16.48
CA ARG A 204 -6.41 11.65 15.19
C ARG A 204 -6.94 12.59 14.12
N ASP A 205 -6.11 12.89 13.13
CA ASP A 205 -6.52 13.74 12.02
C ASP A 205 -7.20 12.92 10.91
N ASN A 206 -7.78 13.61 9.93
CA ASN A 206 -8.47 12.99 8.80
C ASN A 206 -7.52 12.13 7.95
N LEU A 207 -6.24 12.49 7.83
CA LEU A 207 -5.25 11.74 7.06
C LEU A 207 -4.90 10.40 7.72
N HIS A 208 -4.90 10.33 9.05
CA HIS A 208 -4.76 9.08 9.77
C HIS A 208 -5.93 8.15 9.46
N ALA A 209 -7.17 8.66 9.49
CA ALA A 209 -8.36 7.88 9.13
C ALA A 209 -8.29 7.38 7.69
N VAL A 210 -7.87 8.22 6.74
CA VAL A 210 -7.65 7.82 5.34
C VAL A 210 -6.60 6.70 5.25
N GLY A 211 -5.47 6.83 5.94
CA GLY A 211 -4.42 5.80 5.94
C GLY A 211 -4.88 4.45 6.49
N VAL A 212 -5.66 4.47 7.56
CA VAL A 212 -6.29 3.26 8.12
C VAL A 212 -7.29 2.66 7.13
N PHE A 213 -8.18 3.48 6.56
CA PHE A 213 -9.18 3.04 5.60
C PHE A 213 -8.55 2.43 4.35
N VAL A 214 -7.57 3.11 3.75
CA VAL A 214 -6.81 2.62 2.58
C VAL A 214 -6.21 1.25 2.89
N ARG A 215 -5.63 1.10 4.09
CA ARG A 215 -5.02 -0.17 4.50
C ARG A 215 -6.04 -1.29 4.65
N ILE A 216 -7.18 -1.01 5.28
CA ILE A 216 -8.28 -1.99 5.44
C ILE A 216 -8.85 -2.38 4.08
N ALA A 217 -9.20 -1.39 3.25
CA ALA A 217 -9.79 -1.63 1.93
C ALA A 217 -8.86 -2.45 1.02
N PHE A 218 -7.56 -2.15 1.03
CA PHE A 218 -6.56 -2.91 0.27
C PHE A 218 -6.46 -4.37 0.73
N HIS A 219 -6.38 -4.62 2.04
CA HIS A 219 -6.27 -5.99 2.55
C HIS A 219 -7.56 -6.79 2.39
N LEU A 220 -8.73 -6.15 2.55
CA LEU A 220 -10.02 -6.79 2.28
C LEU A 220 -10.11 -7.23 0.82
N LEU A 221 -9.64 -6.40 -0.11
CA LEU A 221 -9.60 -6.77 -1.51
C LEU A 221 -8.75 -8.00 -1.75
N ILE A 222 -7.50 -8.00 -1.29
CA ILE A 222 -6.58 -9.12 -1.49
C ILE A 222 -7.15 -10.39 -0.87
N ALA A 223 -7.74 -10.28 0.33
CA ALA A 223 -8.37 -11.42 0.99
C ALA A 223 -9.60 -11.95 0.23
N ALA A 224 -10.34 -11.09 -0.47
CA ALA A 224 -11.51 -11.42 -1.26
C ALA A 224 -11.21 -11.89 -2.70
N MET A 225 -10.02 -11.59 -3.24
CA MET A 225 -9.62 -11.99 -4.60
C MET A 225 -9.84 -13.47 -4.91
N PRO A 226 -9.46 -14.44 -4.04
CA PRO A 226 -9.68 -15.85 -4.33
C PRO A 226 -11.16 -16.17 -4.55
N LEU A 227 -12.04 -15.61 -3.72
CA LEU A 227 -13.49 -15.78 -3.82
C LEU A 227 -14.04 -15.15 -5.10
N ILE A 228 -13.59 -13.93 -5.44
CA ILE A 228 -13.98 -13.24 -6.67
C ILE A 228 -13.58 -14.07 -7.90
N ILE A 229 -12.37 -14.62 -7.89
CA ILE A 229 -11.86 -15.48 -8.97
C ILE A 229 -12.71 -16.75 -9.09
N SER A 230 -12.98 -17.46 -7.98
CA SER A 230 -13.83 -18.67 -7.99
C SER A 230 -15.22 -18.40 -8.54
N LEU A 231 -15.89 -17.34 -8.08
CA LEU A 231 -17.23 -16.96 -8.54
C LEU A 231 -17.27 -16.65 -10.04
N VAL A 232 -16.22 -16.03 -10.57
CA VAL A 232 -16.14 -15.61 -11.97
C VAL A 232 -15.72 -16.76 -12.89
N MET A 233 -14.90 -17.69 -12.40
CA MET A 233 -14.45 -18.86 -13.16
C MET A 233 -15.40 -20.05 -13.08
N GLY A 234 -16.42 -20.00 -12.21
CA GLY A 234 -17.42 -21.06 -12.06
C GLY A 234 -16.92 -22.30 -11.32
N PHE A 235 -15.96 -22.12 -10.40
CA PHE A 235 -15.47 -23.18 -9.50
C PHE A 235 -16.25 -23.24 -8.18
#